data_AF-A0A3R6S6T3-F1
#
_entry.id   AF-A0A3R6S6T3-F1
#
_cell.length_a   1.000
_cell.length_b   1.000
_cell.length_c   1.000
_cell.angle_alpha   90.00
_cell.angle_beta   90.00
_cell.angle_gamma   90.00
#
_symmetry.space_group_name_H-M   'P 1'
#
loop_
_entity.id
_entity.type
_entity.pdbx_description
1 polymer ?
#
loop_
_entity_poly.entity_id
_entity_poly.type
_entity_poly.pdbx_seq_one_letter_code
_entity_poly.pdbx_strand_id
1 'polypeptide(L)'
;MNYNFLINHLKSQMFNEKFNKNNKYRSCRRCGHVTNSIYTKMRRNMEDKKIIKTHNVKSDNVKNNNIKSNNVKSNDEKNNNTESDNVKSNKAKSSNAKSNNIKSDNTKSNIKSNNIETKGITKLKRYIEENSCQAEELERRLSKNPLLYQGYLALSGEWKRRFQEYMAGKKTLPLTYDPFFKKLFSVDIHSERLSDFISSVLGEKVTVKCMLPNENRIVNEASLLIMDMLVELEDGSLVNVEIQKIPYTFPGQRITCYLADTMTRQYAKVKSEKGNYFTYKDLNKVITIVIYENSPSICKSENLKGEYLHKGRMKFDTGLDMEMYQECYIIALDEFKKSEYYLSNDKGNNKRTDVNAWLSLLVTDDIEKIDRNIEKYPWLEEIYIEMAEYLVKPEEVFDMYSEALRILDENTVKYMVDELKAENKELRGENTELKGKNTQLEGENTELKGMNVELNDKIIDFQKKQLQQDKKEKEVIKNMYKANLTIEQIAEITGDDIEVIKNIIK
;
A
#
# COMPACT_ATOMS: atom_id res chain seq x y z
N MET A 1 9.71 -28.54 -10.10
CA MET A 1 8.29 -28.68 -10.49
C MET A 1 7.84 -27.42 -11.20
N ASN A 2 7.24 -27.54 -12.38
CA ASN A 2 7.09 -26.46 -13.35
C ASN A 2 5.99 -25.46 -12.92
N TYR A 3 6.40 -24.28 -12.42
CA TYR A 3 5.56 -23.22 -11.84
C TYR A 3 4.37 -22.81 -12.75
N ASN A 4 4.56 -22.89 -14.07
CA ASN A 4 3.54 -22.59 -15.06
C ASN A 4 2.40 -23.63 -15.15
N PHE A 5 2.66 -24.89 -14.77
CA PHE A 5 1.63 -25.93 -14.77
C PHE A 5 0.67 -25.75 -13.59
N LEU A 6 1.21 -25.40 -12.42
CA LEU A 6 0.42 -25.16 -11.20
C LEU A 6 -0.49 -23.94 -11.35
N ILE A 7 0.02 -22.86 -11.95
CA ILE A 7 -0.75 -21.65 -12.24
C ILE A 7 -1.92 -21.94 -13.20
N ASN A 8 -1.68 -22.73 -14.25
CA ASN A 8 -2.73 -23.06 -15.22
C ASN A 8 -3.77 -24.02 -14.63
N HIS A 9 -3.36 -24.94 -13.75
CA HIS A 9 -4.27 -25.85 -13.05
C HIS A 9 -5.16 -25.10 -12.04
N LEU A 10 -4.59 -24.17 -11.26
CA LEU A 10 -5.34 -23.34 -10.31
C LEU A 10 -6.31 -22.38 -11.02
N LYS A 11 -5.92 -21.80 -12.16
CA LYS A 11 -6.82 -20.99 -13.01
C LYS A 11 -8.03 -21.81 -13.50
N SER A 12 -7.83 -23.07 -13.86
CA SER A 12 -8.91 -23.95 -14.32
C SER A 12 -9.86 -24.37 -13.20
N GLN A 13 -9.36 -24.59 -11.99
CA GLN A 13 -10.21 -24.98 -10.84
C GLN A 13 -11.02 -23.80 -10.29
N MET A 14 -10.43 -22.61 -10.18
CA MET A 14 -11.12 -21.42 -9.70
C MET A 14 -12.25 -20.95 -10.64
N PHE A 15 -12.11 -21.17 -11.95
CA PHE A 15 -13.17 -20.83 -12.91
C PHE A 15 -14.39 -21.74 -12.76
N ASN A 16 -14.19 -23.03 -12.48
CA ASN A 16 -15.27 -24.00 -12.25
C ASN A 16 -16.02 -23.76 -10.93
N GLU A 17 -15.33 -23.33 -9.87
CA GLU A 17 -15.97 -23.06 -8.58
C GLU A 17 -16.78 -21.75 -8.56
N LYS A 18 -16.31 -20.69 -9.23
CA LYS A 18 -17.06 -19.44 -9.37
C LYS A 18 -18.29 -19.57 -10.28
N PHE A 19 -18.24 -20.44 -11.30
CA PHE A 19 -19.40 -20.68 -12.17
C PHE A 19 -20.52 -21.48 -11.48
N ASN A 20 -20.17 -22.39 -10.56
CA ASN A 20 -21.15 -23.20 -9.83
C ASN A 20 -21.79 -22.47 -8.63
N LYS A 21 -21.13 -21.46 -8.04
CA LYS A 21 -21.69 -20.72 -6.90
C LYS A 21 -22.76 -19.68 -7.28
N ASN A 22 -22.87 -19.27 -8.55
CA ASN A 22 -23.77 -18.18 -8.98
C ASN A 22 -25.00 -18.60 -9.81
N ASN A 23 -25.28 -19.89 -10.00
CA ASN A 23 -26.46 -20.35 -10.75
C ASN A 23 -27.47 -21.11 -9.87
N LYS A 24 -28.18 -20.38 -9.00
CA LYS A 24 -29.56 -20.75 -8.65
C LYS A 24 -30.47 -20.02 -9.62
N TYR A 25 -30.90 -20.66 -10.72
CA TYR A 25 -32.25 -20.62 -11.30
C TYR A 25 -32.32 -21.38 -12.63
N ARG A 26 -33.20 -22.40 -12.63
CA ARG A 26 -34.01 -23.00 -13.71
C ARG A 26 -33.47 -23.06 -15.16
N SER A 27 -33.42 -24.29 -15.65
CA SER A 27 -33.37 -24.71 -17.04
C SER A 27 -34.24 -23.86 -17.99
N CYS A 28 -33.62 -23.22 -18.99
CA CYS A 28 -34.29 -22.79 -20.21
C CYS A 28 -33.56 -23.37 -21.43
N ARG A 29 -34.19 -24.33 -22.12
CA ARG A 29 -33.67 -25.06 -23.29
C ARG A 29 -33.61 -24.22 -24.58
N ARG A 30 -33.21 -22.94 -24.55
CA ARG A 30 -33.21 -22.10 -25.76
C ARG A 30 -32.00 -21.19 -26.00
N CYS A 31 -30.89 -21.40 -25.30
CA CYS A 31 -29.63 -20.69 -25.58
C CYS A 31 -28.42 -21.65 -25.64
N GLY A 32 -28.40 -22.52 -26.67
CA GLY A 32 -27.33 -23.50 -26.89
C GLY A 32 -26.30 -23.10 -27.96
N HIS A 33 -26.32 -21.87 -28.50
CA HIS A 33 -25.49 -21.50 -29.65
C HIS A 33 -24.52 -20.33 -29.42
N VAL A 34 -24.61 -19.60 -28.30
CA VAL A 34 -23.70 -18.45 -28.05
C VAL A 34 -22.45 -18.84 -27.25
N THR A 35 -22.50 -19.92 -26.46
CA THR A 35 -21.38 -20.35 -25.60
C THR A 35 -20.26 -21.07 -26.35
N ASN A 36 -20.57 -21.78 -27.44
CA ASN A 36 -19.57 -22.51 -28.23
C ASN A 36 -18.67 -21.59 -29.08
N SER A 37 -19.15 -20.41 -29.49
CA SER A 37 -18.37 -19.46 -30.30
C SER A 37 -17.19 -18.87 -29.52
N ILE A 38 -17.41 -18.52 -28.25
CA ILE A 38 -16.39 -17.89 -27.39
C ILE A 38 -15.31 -18.92 -27.00
N TYR A 39 -15.71 -20.15 -26.67
CA TYR A 39 -14.77 -21.23 -26.32
C TYR A 39 -13.84 -21.58 -27.49
N THR A 40 -14.37 -21.62 -28.72
CA THR A 40 -13.60 -21.96 -29.92
C THR A 40 -12.62 -20.84 -30.32
N LYS A 41 -12.98 -19.57 -30.07
CA LYS A 41 -12.12 -18.40 -30.34
C LYS A 41 -10.96 -18.27 -29.35
N MET A 42 -11.19 -18.59 -28.07
CA MET A 42 -10.14 -18.58 -27.04
C MET A 42 -9.13 -19.72 -27.20
N ARG A 43 -9.58 -20.90 -27.68
CA ARG A 43 -8.67 -22.04 -27.94
C ARG A 43 -7.69 -21.78 -29.08
N ARG A 44 -8.14 -21.17 -30.18
CA ARG A 44 -7.26 -20.78 -31.30
C ARG A 44 -6.18 -19.77 -30.87
N ASN A 45 -6.57 -18.74 -30.10
CA ASN A 45 -5.61 -17.76 -29.57
C ASN A 45 -4.55 -18.36 -28.63
N MET A 46 -4.87 -19.47 -27.93
CA MET A 46 -3.90 -20.19 -27.09
C MET A 46 -2.97 -21.10 -27.91
N GLU A 47 -3.45 -21.69 -29.01
CA GLU A 47 -2.65 -22.48 -29.93
C GLU A 47 -1.68 -21.59 -30.75
N ASP A 48 -2.12 -20.41 -31.19
CA ASP A 48 -1.28 -19.44 -31.91
C ASP A 48 -0.14 -18.88 -31.04
N LYS A 49 -0.39 -18.62 -29.75
CA LYS A 49 0.66 -18.19 -28.79
C LYS A 49 1.67 -19.30 -28.47
N LYS A 50 1.32 -20.58 -28.65
CA LYS A 50 2.26 -21.70 -28.50
C LYS A 50 3.21 -21.81 -29.69
N ILE A 51 2.74 -21.51 -30.90
CA ILE A 51 3.53 -21.60 -32.14
C ILE A 51 4.59 -20.47 -32.23
N ILE A 52 4.30 -19.28 -31.69
CA ILE A 52 5.23 -18.13 -31.71
C ILE A 52 6.46 -18.35 -30.79
N LYS A 53 6.36 -19.20 -29.75
CA LYS A 53 7.48 -19.45 -28.81
C LYS A 53 8.49 -20.51 -29.27
N THR A 54 8.33 -21.10 -30.46
CA THR A 54 9.18 -22.22 -30.91
C THR A 54 10.07 -21.95 -32.13
N HIS A 55 10.23 -20.70 -32.58
CA HIS A 55 11.28 -20.37 -33.56
C HIS A 55 12.59 -19.98 -32.87
N ASN A 56 13.45 -20.98 -32.69
CA ASN A 56 14.88 -20.81 -32.43
C ASN A 56 15.55 -20.01 -33.55
N VAL A 57 16.32 -18.97 -33.21
CA VAL A 57 17.41 -18.48 -34.06
C VAL A 57 18.72 -18.61 -33.29
N LYS A 58 19.65 -19.30 -33.94
CA LYS A 58 20.98 -19.70 -33.48
C LYS A 58 21.87 -18.48 -33.26
N SER A 59 22.76 -18.60 -32.28
CA SER A 59 23.89 -17.70 -32.03
C SER A 59 24.94 -17.84 -33.13
N ASP A 60 25.20 -16.77 -33.88
CA ASP A 60 26.37 -16.66 -34.75
C ASP A 60 27.44 -15.76 -34.10
N ASN A 61 28.60 -16.35 -33.86
CA ASN A 61 29.84 -15.68 -33.49
C ASN A 61 30.35 -14.79 -34.64
N VAL A 62 30.50 -13.48 -34.45
CA VAL A 62 31.34 -12.65 -35.33
C VAL A 62 32.18 -11.63 -34.54
N LYS A 63 33.47 -11.98 -34.48
CA LYS A 63 34.72 -11.21 -34.49
C LYS A 63 34.69 -9.70 -34.22
N ASN A 64 35.41 -9.38 -33.14
CA ASN A 64 36.15 -8.16 -32.84
C ASN A 64 36.90 -7.59 -34.06
N ASN A 65 36.73 -6.30 -34.35
CA ASN A 65 37.64 -5.53 -35.22
C ASN A 65 37.80 -4.11 -34.66
N ASN A 66 39.04 -3.80 -34.26
CA ASN A 66 39.56 -2.47 -33.97
C ASN A 66 39.36 -1.51 -35.15
N ILE A 67 38.78 -0.33 -34.93
CA ILE A 67 39.00 0.84 -35.79
C ILE A 67 39.25 2.09 -34.94
N LYS A 68 40.27 2.81 -35.42
CA LYS A 68 41.11 3.83 -34.79
C LYS A 68 40.42 5.15 -34.47
N SER A 69 40.95 5.79 -33.42
CA SER A 69 40.88 7.22 -33.16
C SER A 69 41.43 8.04 -34.32
N ASN A 70 40.70 9.09 -34.72
CA ASN A 70 41.23 10.18 -35.53
C ASN A 70 41.11 11.49 -34.75
N ASN A 71 42.27 12.04 -34.40
CA ASN A 71 42.45 13.45 -34.07
C ASN A 71 42.21 14.29 -35.33
N VAL A 72 41.49 15.40 -35.21
CA VAL A 72 41.61 16.53 -36.16
C VAL A 72 41.76 17.83 -35.38
N LYS A 73 42.79 18.57 -35.77
CA LYS A 73 43.30 19.83 -35.20
C LYS A 73 42.43 21.04 -35.58
N SER A 74 42.58 22.06 -34.73
CA SER A 74 42.30 23.49 -34.90
C SER A 74 42.54 24.07 -36.29
N ASN A 75 41.77 25.10 -36.64
CA ASN A 75 42.22 26.24 -37.44
C ASN A 75 41.51 27.53 -36.96
N ASP A 76 42.34 28.52 -36.60
CA ASP A 76 42.00 29.93 -36.47
C ASP A 76 41.66 30.54 -37.83
N GLU A 77 40.77 31.54 -37.89
CA GLU A 77 40.97 32.75 -38.71
C GLU A 77 40.01 33.91 -38.38
N LYS A 78 40.62 35.00 -37.89
CA LYS A 78 40.48 36.44 -38.21
C LYS A 78 39.21 37.25 -37.89
N ASN A 79 39.48 38.23 -37.01
CA ASN A 79 38.86 39.55 -36.81
C ASN A 79 38.41 40.30 -38.08
N ASN A 80 37.35 41.09 -37.94
CA ASN A 80 37.31 42.49 -38.41
C ASN A 80 36.46 43.37 -37.48
N ASN A 81 37.03 44.52 -37.12
CA ASN A 81 36.46 45.60 -36.32
C ASN A 81 35.44 46.44 -37.12
N THR A 82 34.45 47.00 -36.42
CA THR A 82 33.93 48.34 -36.70
C THR A 82 33.47 49.03 -35.40
N GLU A 83 34.16 50.13 -35.06
CA GLU A 83 33.75 51.26 -34.21
C GLU A 83 32.37 51.83 -34.66
N SER A 84 31.61 52.66 -33.95
CA SER A 84 31.47 53.22 -32.60
C SER A 84 30.26 54.17 -32.72
N ASP A 85 29.43 54.37 -31.68
CA ASP A 85 28.89 55.72 -31.41
C ASP A 85 28.24 55.83 -30.02
N ASN A 86 28.66 56.89 -29.32
CA ASN A 86 28.32 57.29 -27.96
C ASN A 86 27.01 58.07 -27.88
N VAL A 87 26.13 57.79 -26.90
CA VAL A 87 25.24 58.84 -26.30
C VAL A 87 25.00 58.63 -24.79
N LYS A 88 25.74 59.44 -24.01
CA LYS A 88 25.46 60.17 -22.75
C LYS A 88 24.43 59.64 -21.72
N SER A 89 24.99 59.35 -20.55
CA SER A 89 24.36 59.36 -19.21
C SER A 89 24.03 60.77 -18.71
N ASN A 90 22.84 60.97 -18.12
CA ASN A 90 22.52 62.16 -17.30
C ASN A 90 22.35 61.78 -15.82
N LYS A 91 23.20 62.38 -14.98
CA LYS A 91 23.07 62.47 -13.51
C LYS A 91 21.94 63.44 -13.13
N ALA A 92 21.08 63.08 -12.18
CA ALA A 92 20.24 64.02 -11.44
C ALA A 92 20.42 63.81 -9.92
N LYS A 93 20.40 64.94 -9.22
CA LYS A 93 20.98 65.19 -7.89
C LYS A 93 20.10 64.68 -6.73
N SER A 94 20.77 64.30 -5.65
CA SER A 94 20.23 64.04 -4.31
C SER A 94 19.79 65.33 -3.62
N SER A 95 18.64 65.31 -2.93
CA SER A 95 18.29 66.29 -1.89
C SER A 95 17.69 65.59 -0.67
N ASN A 96 18.30 65.83 0.48
CA ASN A 96 17.86 65.46 1.82
C ASN A 96 16.47 66.05 2.15
N ALA A 97 15.59 65.24 2.76
CA ALA A 97 14.52 65.74 3.62
C ALA A 97 14.16 64.72 4.71
N LYS A 98 13.86 65.26 5.89
CA LYS A 98 13.81 64.67 7.23
C LYS A 98 12.75 63.59 7.43
N SER A 99 13.06 62.66 8.34
CA SER A 99 12.17 61.66 8.94
C SER A 99 11.03 62.30 9.72
N ASN A 100 9.80 61.84 9.51
CA ASN A 100 8.69 61.99 10.45
C ASN A 100 7.97 60.63 10.60
N ASN A 101 7.79 60.21 11.85
CA ASN A 101 7.07 59.01 12.27
C ASN A 101 5.61 59.03 11.78
N ILE A 102 5.16 57.94 11.14
CA ILE A 102 3.73 57.64 10.97
C ILE A 102 3.50 56.18 11.38
N LYS A 103 2.65 55.99 12.39
CA LYS A 103 2.07 54.69 12.77
C LYS A 103 1.35 54.10 11.54
N SER A 104 1.75 52.91 11.11
CA SER A 104 1.08 52.19 10.02
C SER A 104 -0.09 51.38 10.56
N ASP A 105 -1.31 51.83 10.25
CA ASP A 105 -2.55 51.07 10.40
C ASP A 105 -2.56 49.87 9.44
N ASN A 106 -2.84 48.68 9.99
CA ASN A 106 -2.81 47.37 9.32
C ASN A 106 -4.04 47.08 8.42
N THR A 107 -4.72 48.08 7.87
CA THR A 107 -6.02 47.91 7.20
C THR A 107 -5.99 47.96 5.67
N LYS A 108 -4.84 48.24 5.04
CA LYS A 108 -4.71 48.39 3.57
C LYS A 108 -4.15 47.18 2.82
N SER A 109 -3.46 46.26 3.51
CA SER A 109 -2.93 45.02 2.90
C SER A 109 -4.04 44.00 2.64
N ASN A 110 -4.96 43.79 3.60
CA ASN A 110 -6.05 42.82 3.51
C ASN A 110 -7.06 43.11 2.38
N ILE A 111 -7.29 44.38 2.03
CA ILE A 111 -8.28 44.73 0.98
C ILE A 111 -7.73 44.46 -0.43
N LYS A 112 -6.40 44.57 -0.62
CA LYS A 112 -5.77 44.26 -1.93
C LYS A 112 -5.57 42.76 -2.14
N SER A 113 -5.15 42.01 -1.11
CA SER A 113 -5.03 40.54 -1.20
C SER A 113 -6.39 39.89 -1.46
N ASN A 114 -7.41 40.23 -0.68
CA ASN A 114 -8.75 39.64 -0.82
C ASN A 114 -9.39 39.94 -2.19
N ASN A 115 -9.14 41.13 -2.76
CA ASN A 115 -9.64 41.49 -4.10
C ASN A 115 -8.90 40.82 -5.25
N ILE A 116 -7.66 40.36 -5.05
CA ILE A 116 -6.90 39.60 -6.05
C ILE A 116 -7.29 38.12 -5.96
N GLU A 117 -7.34 37.57 -4.75
CA GLU A 117 -7.77 36.19 -4.46
C GLU A 117 -9.19 35.90 -4.95
N THR A 118 -10.15 36.80 -4.70
CA THR A 118 -11.53 36.65 -5.21
C THR A 118 -11.62 36.72 -6.73
N LYS A 119 -10.76 37.51 -7.39
CA LYS A 119 -10.70 37.57 -8.86
C LYS A 119 -10.08 36.31 -9.46
N GLY A 120 -9.11 35.74 -8.76
CA GLY A 120 -8.42 34.52 -9.15
C GLY A 120 -9.32 33.28 -9.11
N ILE A 121 -9.93 33.01 -7.96
CA ILE A 121 -10.91 31.91 -7.79
C ILE A 121 -12.06 32.02 -8.82
N THR A 122 -12.55 33.24 -9.07
CA THR A 122 -13.60 33.47 -10.08
C THR A 122 -13.12 33.14 -11.50
N LYS A 123 -11.85 33.45 -11.83
CA LYS A 123 -11.25 33.11 -13.13
C LYS A 123 -11.12 31.60 -13.31
N LEU A 124 -10.65 30.88 -12.28
CA LEU A 124 -10.55 29.42 -12.29
C LEU A 124 -11.91 28.77 -12.53
N LYS A 125 -12.94 29.15 -11.75
CA LYS A 125 -14.28 28.59 -11.91
C LYS A 125 -14.86 28.85 -13.29
N ARG A 126 -14.74 30.09 -13.79
CA ARG A 126 -15.17 30.43 -15.14
C ARG A 126 -14.45 29.58 -16.19
N TYR A 127 -13.14 29.39 -16.05
CA TYR A 127 -12.38 28.54 -16.96
C TYR A 127 -12.88 27.09 -16.94
N ILE A 128 -13.16 26.54 -15.76
CA ILE A 128 -13.73 25.19 -15.63
C ILE A 128 -15.09 25.13 -16.32
N GLU A 129 -15.99 26.07 -16.05
CA GLU A 129 -17.32 26.13 -16.67
C GLU A 129 -17.25 26.22 -18.21
N GLU A 130 -16.36 27.05 -18.74
CA GLU A 130 -16.19 27.26 -20.19
C GLU A 130 -15.60 26.04 -20.92
N ASN A 131 -14.77 25.24 -20.24
CA ASN A 131 -14.02 24.15 -20.86
C ASN A 131 -14.51 22.75 -20.50
N SER A 132 -15.43 22.64 -19.54
CA SER A 132 -16.07 21.37 -19.20
C SER A 132 -16.98 20.87 -20.33
N CYS A 133 -17.13 19.56 -20.43
CA CYS A 133 -18.04 18.94 -21.41
C CYS A 133 -18.91 17.85 -20.79
N GLN A 134 -20.13 17.72 -21.30
CA GLN A 134 -21.03 16.61 -20.97
C GLN A 134 -20.50 15.30 -21.60
N ALA A 135 -20.98 14.17 -21.08
CA ALA A 135 -20.53 12.85 -21.50
C ALA A 135 -20.72 12.61 -23.02
N GLU A 136 -21.82 13.08 -23.60
CA GLU A 136 -22.13 12.93 -25.02
C GLU A 136 -21.14 13.71 -25.90
N GLU A 137 -20.78 14.93 -25.49
CA GLU A 137 -19.79 15.76 -26.19
C GLU A 137 -18.38 15.17 -26.07
N LEU A 138 -18.04 14.64 -24.89
CA LEU A 138 -16.77 13.93 -24.67
C LEU A 138 -16.66 12.69 -25.56
N GLU A 139 -17.71 11.88 -25.64
CA GLU A 139 -17.75 10.70 -26.51
C GLU A 139 -17.62 11.08 -27.99
N ARG A 140 -18.25 12.18 -28.40
CA ARG A 140 -18.09 12.72 -29.76
C ARG A 140 -16.64 13.14 -30.03
N ARG A 141 -15.96 13.78 -29.07
CA ARG A 141 -14.53 14.17 -29.20
C ARG A 141 -13.64 12.95 -29.34
N LEU A 142 -13.77 11.97 -28.44
CA LEU A 142 -12.97 10.75 -28.45
C LEU A 142 -13.23 9.90 -29.69
N SER A 143 -14.47 9.87 -30.22
CA SER A 143 -14.82 9.08 -31.42
C SER A 143 -14.04 9.46 -32.68
N LYS A 144 -13.45 10.67 -32.71
CA LYS A 144 -12.55 11.09 -33.80
C LYS A 144 -11.29 10.24 -33.89
N ASN A 145 -10.88 9.61 -32.78
CA ASN A 145 -9.77 8.67 -32.74
C ASN A 145 -10.30 7.27 -32.33
N PRO A 146 -10.44 6.34 -33.29
CA PRO A 146 -11.00 5.01 -33.02
C PRO A 146 -10.27 4.23 -31.91
N LEU A 147 -8.95 4.39 -31.79
CA LEU A 147 -8.15 3.68 -30.79
C LEU A 147 -8.44 4.21 -29.37
N LEU A 148 -8.44 5.53 -29.19
CA LEU A 148 -8.77 6.16 -27.90
C LEU A 148 -10.21 5.87 -27.50
N TYR A 149 -11.15 5.94 -28.44
CA TYR A 149 -12.55 5.64 -28.18
C TYR A 149 -12.75 4.19 -27.74
N GLN A 150 -12.09 3.24 -28.39
CA GLN A 150 -12.13 1.84 -27.98
C GLN A 150 -11.55 1.65 -26.57
N GLY A 151 -10.44 2.31 -26.24
CA GLY A 151 -9.87 2.32 -24.89
C GLY A 151 -10.86 2.87 -23.86
N TYR A 152 -11.51 3.99 -24.17
CA TYR A 152 -12.51 4.61 -23.31
C TYR A 152 -13.73 3.72 -23.06
N LEU A 153 -14.21 3.00 -24.07
CA LEU A 153 -15.28 2.01 -23.90
C LEU A 153 -14.85 0.81 -23.04
N ALA A 154 -13.56 0.49 -23.00
CA ALA A 154 -13.00 -0.59 -22.22
C ALA A 154 -12.72 -0.22 -20.75
N LEU A 155 -12.76 1.07 -20.39
CA LEU A 155 -12.61 1.52 -19.01
C LEU A 155 -13.67 0.88 -18.10
N SER A 156 -13.27 0.46 -16.91
CA SER A 156 -14.22 -0.01 -15.90
C SER A 156 -15.09 1.15 -15.39
N GLY A 157 -16.26 0.82 -14.83
CA GLY A 157 -17.27 1.82 -14.48
C GLY A 157 -16.79 2.93 -13.54
N GLU A 158 -15.93 2.60 -12.56
CA GLU A 158 -15.38 3.61 -11.65
C GLU A 158 -14.43 4.59 -12.37
N TRP A 159 -13.52 4.08 -13.19
CA TRP A 159 -12.53 4.88 -13.90
C TRP A 159 -13.13 5.71 -15.02
N LYS A 160 -14.09 5.14 -15.74
CA LYS A 160 -14.89 5.86 -16.73
C LYS A 160 -15.61 7.04 -16.06
N ARG A 161 -16.24 6.79 -14.89
CA ARG A 161 -16.89 7.84 -14.10
C ARG A 161 -15.91 8.93 -13.65
N ARG A 162 -14.76 8.57 -13.06
CA ARG A 162 -13.75 9.55 -12.61
C ARG A 162 -13.27 10.45 -13.75
N PHE A 163 -12.97 9.85 -14.90
CA PHE A 163 -12.57 10.58 -16.10
C PHE A 163 -13.68 11.52 -16.57
N GLN A 164 -14.93 11.06 -16.65
CA GLN A 164 -16.09 11.88 -17.03
C GLN A 164 -16.36 13.00 -16.02
N GLU A 165 -16.26 12.74 -14.71
CA GLU A 165 -16.47 13.75 -13.66
C GLU A 165 -15.40 14.83 -13.69
N TYR A 166 -14.15 14.48 -13.99
CA TYR A 166 -13.11 15.46 -14.26
C TYR A 166 -13.44 16.29 -15.51
N MET A 167 -13.76 15.65 -16.64
CA MET A 167 -14.11 16.36 -17.89
C MET A 167 -15.37 17.23 -17.78
N ALA A 168 -16.27 16.91 -16.85
CA ALA A 168 -17.44 17.70 -16.53
C ALA A 168 -17.16 18.84 -15.53
N GLY A 169 -15.91 19.04 -15.11
CA GLY A 169 -15.52 20.10 -14.17
C GLY A 169 -15.99 19.89 -12.74
N LYS A 170 -16.34 18.65 -12.36
CA LYS A 170 -16.80 18.30 -11.01
C LYS A 170 -15.65 17.86 -10.11
N LYS A 171 -14.63 17.27 -10.70
CA LYS A 171 -13.45 16.74 -9.99
C LYS A 171 -12.16 17.34 -10.53
N THR A 172 -11.12 17.37 -9.71
CA THR A 172 -9.75 17.72 -10.12
C THR A 172 -8.99 16.48 -10.64
N LEU A 173 -7.80 16.68 -11.20
CA LEU A 173 -6.90 15.57 -11.50
C LEU A 173 -6.50 14.82 -10.22
N PRO A 174 -6.51 13.49 -10.21
CA PRO A 174 -6.20 12.73 -9.01
C PRO A 174 -4.68 12.61 -8.83
N LEU A 175 -4.09 13.57 -8.11
CA LEU A 175 -2.64 13.66 -7.89
C LEU A 175 -2.03 12.48 -7.12
N THR A 176 -2.83 11.61 -6.52
CA THR A 176 -2.33 10.39 -5.87
C THR A 176 -2.01 9.27 -6.84
N TYR A 177 -2.18 9.48 -8.15
CA TYR A 177 -1.64 8.58 -9.18
C TYR A 177 -0.45 9.20 -9.92
N ASP A 178 0.50 8.34 -10.26
CA ASP A 178 1.82 8.72 -10.76
C ASP A 178 1.84 9.57 -12.02
N PRO A 179 1.07 9.27 -13.07
CA PRO A 179 1.07 10.11 -14.27
C PRO A 179 0.68 11.56 -13.96
N PHE A 180 -0.33 11.77 -13.11
CA PHE A 180 -0.80 13.12 -12.77
C PHE A 180 0.17 13.84 -11.85
N PHE A 181 0.73 13.16 -10.84
CA PHE A 181 1.70 13.78 -9.94
C PHE A 181 2.97 14.16 -10.69
N LYS A 182 3.57 13.22 -11.44
CA LYS A 182 4.80 13.49 -12.21
C LYS A 182 4.63 14.60 -13.21
N LYS A 183 3.43 14.75 -13.80
CA LYS A 183 3.13 15.86 -14.70
C LYS A 183 3.20 17.20 -13.97
N LEU A 184 2.53 17.32 -12.82
CA LEU A 184 2.38 18.57 -12.06
C LEU A 184 3.61 18.91 -11.20
N PHE A 185 4.41 17.92 -10.85
CA PHE A 185 5.64 18.03 -10.04
C PHE A 185 6.88 17.64 -10.85
N SER A 186 6.83 17.76 -12.18
CA SER A 186 7.97 17.42 -13.03
C SER A 186 9.17 18.27 -12.64
N VAL A 187 10.34 17.64 -12.47
CA VAL A 187 11.55 18.37 -12.06
C VAL A 187 12.01 19.34 -13.16
N ASP A 188 11.70 19.05 -14.42
CA ASP A 188 12.10 19.89 -15.55
C ASP A 188 11.29 21.19 -15.67
N ILE A 189 10.05 21.20 -15.19
CA ILE A 189 9.12 22.35 -15.33
C ILE A 189 8.81 22.99 -13.97
N HIS A 190 8.63 22.15 -12.95
CA HIS A 190 8.13 22.51 -11.62
C HIS A 190 9.00 21.94 -10.47
N SER A 191 10.34 22.01 -10.61
CA SER A 191 11.27 21.59 -9.55
C SER A 191 11.03 22.29 -8.21
N GLU A 192 10.52 23.52 -8.23
CA GLU A 192 10.17 24.32 -7.06
C GLU A 192 9.05 23.65 -6.25
N ARG A 193 8.01 23.11 -6.90
CA ARG A 193 6.88 22.48 -6.20
C ARG A 193 7.32 21.25 -5.42
N LEU A 194 8.19 20.43 -6.03
CA LEU A 194 8.72 19.25 -5.36
C LEU A 194 9.69 19.63 -4.23
N SER A 195 10.52 20.66 -4.44
CA SER A 195 11.42 21.21 -3.42
C SER A 195 10.65 21.75 -2.21
N ASP A 196 9.60 22.53 -2.45
CA ASP A 196 8.76 23.13 -1.41
C ASP A 196 7.94 22.07 -0.67
N PHE A 197 7.43 21.06 -1.39
CA PHE A 197 6.76 19.92 -0.78
C PHE A 197 7.71 19.15 0.16
N ILE A 198 8.88 18.74 -0.33
CA ILE A 198 9.85 18.00 0.48
C ILE A 198 10.30 18.87 1.66
N SER A 199 10.61 20.14 1.43
CA SER A 199 11.00 21.07 2.50
C SER A 199 9.96 21.14 3.62
N SER A 200 8.68 21.20 3.23
CA SER A 200 7.55 21.23 4.16
C SER A 200 7.44 19.94 4.99
N VAL A 201 7.72 18.78 4.39
CA VAL A 201 7.69 17.47 5.07
C VAL A 201 8.86 17.31 6.04
N LEU A 202 10.07 17.73 5.63
CA LEU A 202 11.27 17.58 6.45
C LEU A 202 11.33 18.59 7.60
N GLY A 203 10.72 19.76 7.40
CA GLY A 203 10.78 20.90 8.33
C GLY A 203 12.04 21.76 8.14
N GLU A 204 12.74 21.61 7.02
CA GLU A 204 13.95 22.36 6.66
C GLU A 204 13.95 22.67 5.17
N LYS A 205 14.60 23.77 4.77
CA LYS A 205 14.63 24.18 3.36
C LYS A 205 15.58 23.29 2.56
N VAL A 206 15.07 22.66 1.51
CA VAL A 206 15.84 21.86 0.56
C VAL A 206 15.54 22.30 -0.88
N THR A 207 16.40 21.89 -1.81
CA THR A 207 16.23 22.17 -3.24
C THR A 207 16.55 20.91 -4.03
N VAL A 208 15.62 20.50 -4.88
CA VAL A 208 15.75 19.34 -5.76
C VAL A 208 16.63 19.72 -6.95
N LYS A 209 17.73 19.00 -7.11
CA LYS A 209 18.69 19.18 -8.20
C LYS A 209 18.25 18.44 -9.47
N CYS A 210 17.90 17.16 -9.34
CA CYS A 210 17.43 16.34 -10.46
C CYS A 210 16.68 15.09 -9.99
N MET A 211 15.90 14.50 -10.91
CA MET A 211 15.37 13.14 -10.74
C MET A 211 16.41 12.12 -11.17
N LEU A 212 16.62 11.09 -10.35
CA LEU A 212 17.51 9.98 -10.66
C LEU A 212 16.73 8.85 -11.35
N PRO A 213 17.33 8.17 -12.34
CA PRO A 213 16.68 7.05 -13.01
C PRO A 213 16.44 5.89 -12.04
N ASN A 214 15.30 5.22 -12.21
CA ASN A 214 14.96 4.03 -11.43
C ASN A 214 15.77 2.78 -11.85
N GLU A 215 16.49 2.85 -12.97
CA GLU A 215 17.37 1.78 -13.46
C GLU A 215 18.44 1.43 -12.42
N ASN A 216 18.71 0.13 -12.21
CA ASN A 216 19.62 -0.44 -11.20
C ASN A 216 19.10 -0.53 -9.74
N ARG A 217 17.80 -0.83 -9.52
CA ARG A 217 17.31 -1.29 -8.20
C ARG A 217 17.98 -2.61 -7.83
N ILE A 218 18.64 -2.69 -6.68
CA ILE A 218 19.13 -3.97 -6.13
C ILE A 218 17.92 -4.82 -5.73
N VAL A 219 16.88 -4.16 -5.21
CA VAL A 219 15.55 -4.75 -5.03
C VAL A 219 14.85 -4.83 -6.39
N ASN A 220 15.26 -5.82 -7.17
CA ASN A 220 14.70 -6.11 -8.49
C ASN A 220 13.40 -6.92 -8.31
N GLU A 221 12.34 -6.29 -7.80
CA GLU A 221 11.04 -6.93 -7.65
C GLU A 221 9.89 -6.00 -8.04
N ALA A 222 9.06 -6.48 -8.97
CA ALA A 222 7.73 -6.01 -9.36
C ALA A 222 7.12 -5.08 -8.32
N SER A 223 7.26 -3.79 -8.54
CA SER A 223 7.00 -2.82 -7.51
C SER A 223 5.51 -2.51 -7.49
N LEU A 224 4.84 -2.76 -6.35
CA LEU A 224 3.43 -2.42 -6.07
C LEU A 224 3.19 -0.91 -5.97
N LEU A 225 3.92 -0.16 -6.77
CA LEU A 225 4.14 1.26 -6.67
C LEU A 225 3.21 1.94 -7.64
N ILE A 226 2.43 2.88 -7.15
CA ILE A 226 1.73 3.78 -8.06
C ILE A 226 2.72 4.84 -8.46
N MET A 227 3.28 5.58 -7.49
CA MET A 227 4.27 6.63 -7.72
C MET A 227 5.55 6.39 -6.93
N ASP A 228 6.70 6.53 -7.60
CA ASP A 228 8.01 6.44 -6.97
C ASP A 228 9.04 7.32 -7.68
N MET A 229 9.52 8.33 -6.96
CA MET A 229 10.46 9.33 -7.44
C MET A 229 11.67 9.38 -6.53
N LEU A 230 12.81 8.96 -7.07
CA LEU A 230 14.10 9.15 -6.44
C LEU A 230 14.71 10.47 -6.95
N VAL A 231 14.95 11.42 -6.05
CA VAL A 231 15.55 12.72 -6.38
C VAL A 231 16.84 12.95 -5.60
N GLU A 232 17.74 13.71 -6.22
CA GLU A 232 18.95 14.22 -5.59
C GLU A 232 18.72 15.68 -5.18
N LEU A 233 19.07 16.03 -3.95
CA LEU A 233 19.06 17.39 -3.44
C LEU A 233 20.39 18.10 -3.72
N GLU A 234 20.43 19.44 -3.63
CA GLU A 234 21.65 20.22 -3.84
C GLU A 234 22.80 19.88 -2.86
N ASP A 235 22.46 19.46 -1.64
CA ASP A 235 23.44 18.99 -0.64
C ASP A 235 23.97 17.58 -0.94
N GLY A 236 23.43 16.91 -1.98
CA GLY A 236 23.77 15.56 -2.39
C GLY A 236 23.02 14.46 -1.63
N SER A 237 22.08 14.81 -0.74
CA SER A 237 21.16 13.85 -0.11
C SER A 237 20.21 13.25 -1.15
N LEU A 238 19.79 12.00 -0.93
CA LEU A 238 18.83 11.32 -1.81
C LEU A 238 17.48 11.19 -1.13
N VAL A 239 16.41 11.60 -1.80
CA VAL A 239 15.03 11.51 -1.29
C VAL A 239 14.20 10.63 -2.21
N ASN A 240 13.60 9.58 -1.64
CA ASN A 240 12.62 8.76 -2.33
C ASN A 240 11.21 9.18 -1.90
N VAL A 241 10.38 9.66 -2.82
CA VAL A 241 8.98 10.03 -2.57
C VAL A 241 8.07 8.99 -3.21
N GLU A 242 7.23 8.36 -2.38
CA GLU A 242 6.37 7.25 -2.78
C GLU A 242 4.91 7.49 -2.39
N ILE A 243 3.95 7.22 -3.28
CA ILE A 243 2.51 7.16 -2.96
C ILE A 243 1.99 5.72 -3.09
N GLN A 244 1.34 5.22 -2.04
CA GLN A 244 0.70 3.90 -1.97
C GLN A 244 -0.81 4.04 -1.73
N LYS A 245 -1.64 3.40 -2.57
CA LYS A 245 -3.11 3.36 -2.37
C LYS A 245 -3.54 2.27 -1.38
N ILE A 246 -2.91 1.11 -1.47
CA ILE A 246 -3.17 -0.04 -0.62
C ILE A 246 -1.91 -0.28 0.22
N PRO A 247 -2.01 -0.23 1.54
CA PRO A 247 -0.87 -0.47 2.40
C PRO A 247 -0.49 -1.95 2.31
N TYR A 248 0.80 -2.23 2.14
CA TYR A 248 1.29 -3.61 2.17
C TYR A 248 1.17 -4.21 3.58
N THR A 249 1.04 -5.53 3.68
CA THR A 249 0.93 -6.25 4.98
C THR A 249 2.14 -6.01 5.89
N PHE A 250 3.28 -5.59 5.34
CA PHE A 250 4.57 -5.43 6.03
C PHE A 250 5.23 -4.06 5.71
N PRO A 251 4.64 -2.93 6.16
CA PRO A 251 5.10 -1.60 5.76
C PRO A 251 6.51 -1.29 6.30
N GLY A 252 6.81 -1.65 7.55
CA GLY A 252 8.12 -1.40 8.17
C GLY A 252 9.25 -2.17 7.49
N GLN A 253 9.03 -3.45 7.18
CA GLN A 253 9.99 -4.29 6.46
C GLN A 253 10.29 -3.70 5.08
N ARG A 254 9.26 -3.26 4.36
CA ARG A 254 9.40 -2.68 3.02
C ARG A 254 10.17 -1.35 3.04
N ILE A 255 9.80 -0.45 3.94
CA ILE A 255 10.51 0.83 4.13
C ILE A 255 11.99 0.58 4.43
N THR A 256 12.29 -0.41 5.28
CA THR A 256 13.68 -0.78 5.60
C THR A 256 14.46 -1.22 4.36
N CYS A 257 13.84 -2.01 3.47
CA CYS A 257 14.46 -2.39 2.20
C CYS A 257 14.73 -1.17 1.29
N TYR A 258 13.82 -0.19 1.25
CA TYR A 258 14.02 1.03 0.46
C TYR A 258 15.15 1.89 1.00
N LEU A 259 15.20 2.10 2.32
CA LEU A 259 16.31 2.81 2.95
C LEU A 259 17.66 2.13 2.68
N ALA A 260 17.70 0.79 2.66
CA ALA A 260 18.90 0.04 2.35
C ALA A 260 19.30 0.15 0.86
N ASP A 261 18.33 0.07 -0.07
CA ASP A 261 18.56 0.25 -1.51
C ASP A 261 19.10 1.66 -1.80
N THR A 262 18.46 2.70 -1.27
CA THR A 262 18.88 4.09 -1.48
C THR A 262 20.26 4.38 -0.87
N MET A 263 20.56 3.86 0.33
CA MET A 263 21.91 3.96 0.90
C MET A 263 22.95 3.30 0.00
N THR A 264 22.66 2.10 -0.52
CA THR A 264 23.60 1.35 -1.35
C THR A 264 23.83 2.02 -2.70
N ARG A 265 22.78 2.60 -3.29
CA ARG A 265 22.88 3.43 -4.51
C ARG A 265 23.76 4.65 -4.27
N GLN A 266 23.55 5.35 -3.16
CA GLN A 266 24.34 6.51 -2.82
C GLN A 266 25.82 6.14 -2.67
N TYR A 267 26.10 5.06 -1.94
CA TYR A 267 27.45 4.53 -1.80
C TYR A 267 28.07 4.21 -3.17
N ALA A 268 27.37 3.49 -4.04
CA ALA A 268 27.87 3.11 -5.36
C ALA A 268 28.18 4.35 -6.22
N LYS A 269 27.28 5.34 -6.22
CA LYS A 269 27.45 6.60 -6.93
C LYS A 269 28.67 7.37 -6.43
N VAL A 270 28.71 7.71 -5.13
CA VAL A 270 29.79 8.52 -4.54
C VAL A 270 31.14 7.82 -4.66
N LYS A 271 31.18 6.49 -4.46
CA LYS A 271 32.42 5.71 -4.66
C LYS A 271 32.89 5.72 -6.11
N SER A 272 31.96 5.64 -7.07
CA SER A 272 32.32 5.71 -8.49
C SER A 272 32.88 7.09 -8.88
N GLU A 273 32.35 8.17 -8.28
CA GLU A 273 32.78 9.55 -8.53
C GLU A 273 34.14 9.85 -7.88
N LYS A 274 34.35 9.40 -6.63
CA LYS A 274 35.57 9.72 -5.86
C LYS A 274 36.71 8.71 -6.02
N GLY A 275 36.42 7.50 -6.52
CA GLY A 275 37.39 6.43 -6.70
C GLY A 275 38.17 6.13 -5.41
N ASN A 276 39.50 6.20 -5.48
CA ASN A 276 40.38 5.89 -4.34
C ASN A 276 40.36 6.94 -3.22
N TYR A 277 39.81 8.13 -3.46
CA TYR A 277 39.68 9.18 -2.45
C TYR A 277 38.40 9.06 -1.62
N PHE A 278 37.58 8.04 -1.90
CA PHE A 278 36.35 7.79 -1.18
C PHE A 278 36.58 7.53 0.31
N THR A 279 35.77 8.17 1.15
CA THR A 279 35.62 7.88 2.57
C THR A 279 34.14 7.82 2.93
N TYR A 280 33.77 7.12 4.00
CA TYR A 280 32.39 7.08 4.46
C TYR A 280 31.82 8.45 4.89
N LYS A 281 32.69 9.43 5.16
CA LYS A 281 32.28 10.82 5.45
C LYS A 281 31.73 11.55 4.23
N ASP A 282 31.95 11.00 3.03
CA ASP A 282 31.47 11.58 1.78
C ASP A 282 30.01 11.22 1.47
N LEU A 283 29.39 10.36 2.29
CA LEU A 283 27.98 10.01 2.17
C LEU A 283 27.12 11.11 2.82
N ASN A 284 25.95 11.33 2.25
CA ASN A 284 24.87 12.18 2.73
C ASN A 284 23.67 11.35 3.18
N LYS A 285 22.65 12.02 3.72
CA LYS A 285 21.44 11.33 4.20
C LYS A 285 20.67 10.73 3.04
N VAL A 286 20.00 9.61 3.31
CA VAL A 286 18.91 9.11 2.48
C VAL A 286 17.60 9.21 3.22
N ILE A 287 16.60 9.67 2.51
CA ILE A 287 15.28 9.94 3.05
C ILE A 287 14.27 9.15 2.24
N THR A 288 13.34 8.48 2.91
CA THR A 288 12.18 7.85 2.26
C THR A 288 10.90 8.47 2.82
N ILE A 289 10.09 9.07 1.94
CA ILE A 289 8.78 9.64 2.25
C ILE A 289 7.73 8.73 1.64
N VAL A 290 6.94 8.06 2.47
CA VAL A 290 5.84 7.18 2.04
C VAL A 290 4.51 7.83 2.37
N ILE A 291 3.71 8.09 1.34
CA ILE A 291 2.39 8.70 1.42
C ILE A 291 1.34 7.62 1.18
N TYR A 292 0.46 7.41 2.16
CA TYR A 292 -0.63 6.47 2.08
C TYR A 292 -1.94 7.20 1.80
N GLU A 293 -2.66 6.80 0.75
CA GLU A 293 -4.06 7.22 0.58
C GLU A 293 -4.97 6.52 1.59
N ASN A 294 -4.72 5.22 1.81
CA ASN A 294 -5.31 4.44 2.89
C ASN A 294 -4.16 3.89 3.73
N SER A 295 -3.98 4.40 4.94
CA SER A 295 -2.85 4.03 5.79
C SER A 295 -3.03 2.67 6.45
N PRO A 296 -1.93 1.96 6.77
CA PRO A 296 -2.00 0.70 7.52
C PRO A 296 -2.60 0.94 8.92
N SER A 297 -3.15 -0.12 9.53
CA SER A 297 -3.80 -0.05 10.86
C SER A 297 -2.92 0.55 11.96
N ILE A 298 -1.59 0.39 11.87
CA ILE A 298 -0.64 0.99 12.82
C ILE A 298 -0.67 2.52 12.84
N CYS A 299 -1.07 3.17 11.73
CA CYS A 299 -1.23 4.63 11.68
C CYS A 299 -2.57 5.10 12.26
N LYS A 300 -3.49 4.16 12.55
CA LYS A 300 -4.89 4.43 12.95
C LYS A 300 -5.16 4.14 14.42
N SER A 301 -4.12 3.93 15.20
CA SER A 301 -4.25 3.62 16.61
C SER A 301 -4.70 4.85 17.40
N GLU A 302 -5.49 4.65 18.47
CA GLU A 302 -6.09 5.77 19.22
C GLU A 302 -5.05 6.72 19.82
N ASN A 303 -3.85 6.22 20.16
CA ASN A 303 -2.72 7.01 20.66
C ASN A 303 -2.07 7.92 19.59
N LEU A 304 -2.41 7.74 18.32
CA LEU A 304 -1.94 8.56 17.19
C LEU A 304 -3.07 9.41 16.60
N LYS A 305 -4.19 9.56 17.31
CA LYS A 305 -5.34 10.32 16.81
C LYS A 305 -4.96 11.77 16.55
N GLY A 306 -5.21 12.21 15.31
CA GLY A 306 -4.85 13.55 14.84
C GLY A 306 -3.43 13.66 14.28
N GLU A 307 -2.59 12.64 14.46
CA GLU A 307 -1.26 12.53 13.86
C GLU A 307 -1.37 11.86 12.48
N TYR A 308 -0.83 12.52 11.46
CA TYR A 308 -0.83 12.04 10.08
C TYR A 308 0.52 12.19 9.38
N LEU A 309 1.51 12.77 10.06
CA LEU A 309 2.90 12.88 9.61
C LEU A 309 3.80 12.25 10.67
N HIS A 310 4.38 11.10 10.37
CA HIS A 310 5.24 10.35 11.28
C HIS A 310 6.68 10.41 10.81
N LYS A 311 7.57 10.91 11.68
CA LYS A 311 9.00 11.03 11.41
C LYS A 311 9.78 9.93 12.14
N GLY A 312 10.40 9.05 11.39
CA GLY A 312 11.24 7.96 11.86
C GLY A 312 12.73 8.27 11.70
N ARG A 313 13.49 8.13 12.78
CA ARG A 313 14.96 8.15 12.78
C ARG A 313 15.49 7.05 13.69
N MET A 314 16.67 6.53 13.38
CA MET A 314 17.35 5.56 14.24
C MET A 314 18.02 6.28 15.42
N LYS A 315 17.89 5.69 16.62
CA LYS A 315 18.53 6.16 17.85
C LYS A 315 18.98 4.95 18.67
N PHE A 316 20.01 5.16 19.50
CA PHE A 316 20.45 4.16 20.45
C PHE A 316 19.62 4.24 21.74
N ASP A 317 19.23 3.08 22.26
CA ASP A 317 18.43 2.93 23.49
C ASP A 317 19.13 3.47 24.74
N THR A 318 20.46 3.47 24.75
CA THR A 318 21.31 4.08 25.78
C THR A 318 21.29 5.62 25.78
N GLY A 319 20.75 6.25 24.74
CA GLY A 319 20.81 7.70 24.55
C GLY A 319 22.12 8.20 23.93
N LEU A 320 22.97 7.30 23.39
CA LEU A 320 24.16 7.69 22.63
C LEU A 320 23.76 8.59 21.44
N ASP A 321 24.30 9.82 21.44
CA ASP A 321 24.11 10.79 20.37
C ASP A 321 25.04 10.49 19.20
N MET A 322 24.54 9.68 18.28
CA MET A 322 25.23 9.31 17.04
C MET A 322 24.25 9.44 15.88
N GLU A 323 24.60 10.30 14.94
CA GLU A 323 23.76 10.58 13.77
C GLU A 323 23.79 9.42 12.78
N MET A 324 22.59 8.93 12.45
CA MET A 324 22.37 7.89 11.45
C MET A 324 21.83 8.52 10.16
N TYR A 325 22.25 7.98 9.02
CA TYR A 325 22.05 8.60 7.70
C TYR A 325 20.74 8.19 7.01
N GLN A 326 19.91 7.38 7.67
CA GLN A 326 18.62 6.91 7.16
C GLN A 326 17.47 7.58 7.92
N GLU A 327 16.61 8.30 7.20
CA GLU A 327 15.38 8.88 7.74
C GLU A 327 14.15 8.40 6.97
N CYS A 328 13.06 8.15 7.68
CA CYS A 328 11.78 7.75 7.09
C CYS A 328 10.68 8.73 7.51
N TYR A 329 9.79 9.05 6.58
CA TYR A 329 8.60 9.84 6.83
C TYR A 329 7.39 9.07 6.31
N ILE A 330 6.35 8.96 7.12
CA ILE A 330 5.08 8.36 6.74
C ILE A 330 4.00 9.42 6.79
N ILE A 331 3.24 9.57 5.71
CA ILE A 331 2.11 10.49 5.61
C ILE A 331 0.82 9.68 5.42
N ALA A 332 -0.13 9.79 6.34
CA ALA A 332 -1.42 9.12 6.29
C ALA A 332 -2.52 10.08 5.82
N LEU A 333 -2.82 10.09 4.52
CA LEU A 333 -3.79 11.03 3.93
C LEU A 333 -5.23 10.77 4.39
N ASP A 334 -5.60 9.52 4.69
CA ASP A 334 -6.90 9.19 5.25
C ASP A 334 -7.09 9.71 6.68
N GLU A 335 -6.05 9.66 7.51
CA GLU A 335 -6.08 10.28 8.84
C GLU A 335 -6.01 11.82 8.76
N PHE A 336 -5.25 12.38 7.81
CA PHE A 336 -5.28 13.82 7.53
C PHE A 336 -6.70 14.30 7.17
N LYS A 337 -7.44 13.56 6.34
CA LYS A 337 -8.85 13.87 6.00
C LYS A 337 -9.79 13.87 7.21
N LYS A 338 -9.44 13.17 8.29
CA LYS A 338 -10.21 13.13 9.55
C LYS A 338 -9.76 14.18 10.56
N SER A 339 -8.60 14.79 10.35
CA SER A 339 -8.06 15.79 11.26
C SER A 339 -9.00 16.98 11.40
N GLU A 340 -9.04 17.57 12.59
CA GLU A 340 -9.75 18.84 12.83
C GLU A 340 -9.26 19.93 11.88
N TYR A 341 -7.98 19.90 11.51
CA TYR A 341 -7.40 20.80 10.54
C TYR A 341 -8.14 20.78 9.19
N TYR A 342 -8.34 19.59 8.62
CA TYR A 342 -8.97 19.43 7.31
C TYR A 342 -10.49 19.62 7.38
N LEU A 343 -11.13 19.14 8.46
CA LEU A 343 -12.58 19.19 8.62
C LEU A 343 -13.10 20.57 9.05
N SER A 344 -12.29 21.34 9.79
CA SER A 344 -12.72 22.65 10.28
C SER A 344 -12.88 23.67 9.16
N ASN A 345 -14.02 24.36 9.21
CA ASN A 345 -14.28 25.57 8.44
C ASN A 345 -13.68 26.82 9.10
N ASP A 346 -13.02 26.65 10.25
CA ASP A 346 -12.61 27.76 11.09
C ASP A 346 -11.37 28.45 10.49
N LYS A 347 -11.51 29.73 10.15
CA LYS A 347 -10.47 30.51 9.46
C LYS A 347 -9.32 30.92 10.40
N GLY A 348 -9.52 30.81 11.72
CA GLY A 348 -8.74 31.54 12.73
C GLY A 348 -7.86 30.75 13.71
N ASN A 349 -8.02 29.44 13.90
CA ASN A 349 -7.42 28.79 15.09
C ASN A 349 -6.53 27.55 14.86
N ASN A 350 -6.35 27.10 13.62
CA ASN A 350 -5.43 25.99 13.35
C ASN A 350 -4.09 26.52 12.85
N LYS A 351 -3.00 26.11 13.51
CA LYS A 351 -1.61 26.44 13.12
C LYS A 351 -1.40 25.98 11.68
N ARG A 352 -1.51 26.92 10.74
CA ARG A 352 -1.28 26.68 9.30
C ARG A 352 0.18 26.32 9.11
N THR A 353 0.43 25.31 8.30
CA THR A 353 1.77 24.87 7.91
C THR A 353 1.76 24.60 6.42
N ASP A 354 2.90 24.80 5.77
CA ASP A 354 3.01 24.58 4.32
C ASP A 354 2.73 23.12 3.96
N VAL A 355 3.12 22.17 4.82
CA VAL A 355 2.80 20.75 4.63
C VAL A 355 1.29 20.53 4.57
N ASN A 356 0.50 21.22 5.39
CA ASN A 356 -0.95 21.06 5.38
C ASN A 356 -1.58 21.58 4.08
N ALA A 357 -0.99 22.58 3.43
CA ALA A 357 -1.42 23.05 2.12
C ALA A 357 -1.20 21.97 1.05
N TRP A 358 0.00 21.37 1.03
CA TRP A 358 0.33 20.27 0.13
C TRP A 358 -0.54 19.04 0.36
N LEU A 359 -0.76 18.64 1.62
CA LEU A 359 -1.66 17.53 1.94
C LEU A 359 -3.09 17.84 1.50
N SER A 360 -3.58 19.06 1.72
CA SER A 360 -4.88 19.54 1.22
C SER A 360 -4.99 19.43 -0.30
N LEU A 361 -3.95 19.82 -1.05
CA LEU A 361 -3.90 19.69 -2.51
C LEU A 361 -4.02 18.23 -2.94
N LEU A 362 -3.29 17.31 -2.30
CA LEU A 362 -3.30 15.88 -2.65
C LEU A 362 -4.63 15.19 -2.37
N VAL A 363 -5.35 15.60 -1.32
CA VAL A 363 -6.60 14.94 -0.90
C VAL A 363 -7.87 15.54 -1.47
N THR A 364 -7.82 16.79 -1.94
CA THR A 364 -9.00 17.52 -2.41
C THR A 364 -9.21 17.24 -3.88
N ASP A 365 -10.17 16.35 -4.16
CA ASP A 365 -10.58 16.01 -5.53
C ASP A 365 -11.82 16.78 -6.01
N ASP A 366 -12.48 17.51 -5.12
CA ASP A 366 -13.78 18.12 -5.39
C ASP A 366 -13.65 19.62 -5.66
N ILE A 367 -14.14 20.06 -6.82
CA ILE A 367 -14.08 21.47 -7.23
C ILE A 367 -14.82 22.37 -6.23
N GLU A 368 -15.87 21.88 -5.56
CA GLU A 368 -16.59 22.67 -4.55
C GLU A 368 -15.74 22.96 -3.30
N LYS A 369 -14.67 22.17 -3.07
CA LYS A 369 -13.85 22.27 -1.87
C LYS A 369 -12.56 23.06 -2.08
N ILE A 370 -12.17 23.34 -3.32
CA ILE A 370 -10.89 24.02 -3.63
C ILE A 370 -10.86 25.47 -3.13
N ASP A 371 -12.01 26.16 -3.12
CA ASP A 371 -12.11 27.55 -2.64
C ASP A 371 -11.53 27.69 -1.23
N ARG A 372 -11.86 26.74 -0.34
CA ARG A 372 -11.36 26.74 1.04
C ARG A 372 -9.85 26.56 1.11
N ASN A 373 -9.27 25.79 0.19
CA ASN A 373 -7.83 25.59 0.14
C ASN A 373 -7.14 26.85 -0.38
N ILE A 374 -7.68 27.49 -1.42
CA ILE A 374 -7.13 28.73 -1.99
C ILE A 374 -7.27 29.89 -1.00
N GLU A 375 -8.40 30.02 -0.31
CA GLU A 375 -8.57 31.01 0.77
C GLU A 375 -7.57 30.80 1.92
N LYS A 376 -7.22 29.55 2.24
CA LYS A 376 -6.23 29.24 3.27
C LYS A 376 -4.79 29.46 2.75
N TYR A 377 -4.55 29.15 1.49
CA TYR A 377 -3.24 29.17 0.80
C TYR A 377 -3.40 29.68 -0.65
N PRO A 378 -3.33 31.01 -0.87
CA PRO A 378 -3.59 31.61 -2.19
C PRO A 378 -2.71 31.08 -3.32
N TRP A 379 -1.47 30.68 -3.03
CA TRP A 379 -0.54 30.14 -4.01
C TRP A 379 -0.98 28.81 -4.63
N LEU A 380 -1.91 28.07 -3.99
CA LEU A 380 -2.48 26.85 -4.58
C LEU A 380 -3.33 27.13 -5.83
N GLU A 381 -3.80 28.37 -6.01
CA GLU A 381 -4.64 28.75 -7.15
C GLU A 381 -3.96 28.42 -8.49
N GLU A 382 -2.67 28.73 -8.62
CA GLU A 382 -1.90 28.49 -9.84
C GLU A 382 -1.87 27.01 -10.21
N ILE A 383 -1.67 26.15 -9.20
CA ILE A 383 -1.66 24.70 -9.39
C ILE A 383 -3.04 24.20 -9.83
N TYR A 384 -4.12 24.69 -9.20
CA TYR A 384 -5.48 24.32 -9.60
C TYR A 384 -5.85 24.82 -11.00
N ILE A 385 -5.37 25.98 -11.42
CA ILE A 385 -5.53 26.48 -12.79
C ILE A 385 -4.85 25.52 -13.77
N GLU A 386 -3.60 25.15 -13.52
CA GLU A 386 -2.89 24.20 -14.38
C GLU A 386 -3.60 22.83 -14.44
N MET A 387 -4.13 22.33 -13.32
CA MET A 387 -4.96 21.12 -13.33
C MET A 387 -6.20 21.27 -14.20
N ALA A 388 -6.83 22.45 -14.22
CA ALA A 388 -8.00 22.73 -15.04
C ALA A 388 -7.65 22.89 -16.54
N GLU A 389 -6.44 23.35 -16.88
CA GLU A 389 -6.00 23.49 -18.27
C GLU A 389 -6.03 22.16 -19.06
N TYR A 390 -6.01 21.01 -18.39
CA TYR A 390 -6.14 19.71 -19.03
C TYR A 390 -7.59 19.36 -19.47
N LEU A 391 -8.60 20.14 -19.09
CA LEU A 391 -9.99 19.96 -19.56
C LEU A 391 -10.12 20.07 -21.09
N VAL A 392 -9.23 20.83 -21.72
CA VAL A 392 -9.19 20.97 -23.19
C VAL A 392 -8.31 19.92 -23.88
N LYS A 393 -7.73 18.98 -23.13
CA LYS A 393 -6.82 17.93 -23.62
C LYS A 393 -7.31 16.52 -23.23
N PRO A 394 -8.51 16.11 -23.65
CA PRO A 394 -9.12 14.87 -23.20
C PRO A 394 -8.31 13.62 -23.56
N GLU A 395 -7.58 13.64 -24.67
CA GLU A 395 -6.70 12.55 -25.09
C GLU A 395 -5.53 12.37 -24.13
N GLU A 396 -4.85 13.45 -23.75
CA GLU A 396 -3.72 13.41 -22.81
C GLU A 396 -4.16 12.92 -21.42
N VAL A 397 -5.31 13.40 -20.95
CA VAL A 397 -5.88 12.95 -19.67
C VAL A 397 -6.27 11.49 -19.73
N PHE A 398 -6.88 11.05 -20.83
CA PHE A 398 -7.23 9.65 -21.03
C PHE A 398 -5.99 8.74 -21.01
N ASP A 399 -4.90 9.16 -21.66
CA ASP A 399 -3.63 8.43 -21.65
C ASP A 399 -3.04 8.35 -20.23
N MET A 400 -3.08 9.45 -19.46
CA MET A 400 -2.67 9.44 -18.05
C MET A 400 -3.52 8.49 -17.19
N TYR A 401 -4.84 8.45 -17.40
CA TYR A 401 -5.72 7.49 -16.72
C TYR A 401 -5.41 6.05 -17.11
N SER A 402 -5.17 5.79 -18.39
CA SER A 402 -4.82 4.46 -18.90
C SER A 402 -3.50 3.97 -18.32
N GLU A 403 -2.51 4.85 -18.20
CA GLU A 403 -1.23 4.54 -17.59
C GLU A 403 -1.37 4.31 -16.07
N ALA A 404 -2.15 5.13 -15.38
CA ALA A 404 -2.44 4.93 -13.96
C ALA A 404 -3.11 3.57 -13.69
N LEU A 405 -4.04 3.16 -14.56
CA LEU A 405 -4.68 1.85 -14.54
C LEU A 405 -3.71 0.71 -14.78
N ARG A 406 -2.84 0.84 -15.79
CA ARG A 406 -1.81 -0.18 -16.10
C ARG A 406 -0.92 -0.43 -14.88
N ILE A 407 -0.45 0.65 -14.25
CA ILE A 407 0.37 0.59 -13.03
C ILE A 407 -0.42 -0.08 -11.90
N LEU A 408 -1.67 0.31 -11.68
CA LEU A 408 -2.52 -0.28 -10.63
C LEU A 408 -2.86 -1.75 -10.83
N ASP A 409 -3.12 -2.19 -12.05
CA ASP A 409 -3.46 -3.58 -12.35
C ASP A 409 -2.25 -4.49 -12.13
N GLU A 410 -1.06 -4.05 -12.58
CA GLU A 410 0.21 -4.73 -12.27
C GLU A 410 0.41 -4.86 -10.75
N ASN A 411 0.00 -3.83 -9.99
CA ASN A 411 0.13 -3.81 -8.54
C ASN A 411 -0.92 -4.67 -7.82
N THR A 412 -2.19 -4.53 -8.19
CA THR A 412 -3.30 -5.20 -7.49
C THR A 412 -3.16 -6.72 -7.57
N VAL A 413 -2.71 -7.25 -8.71
CA VAL A 413 -2.46 -8.68 -8.89
C VAL A 413 -1.39 -9.20 -7.93
N LYS A 414 -0.31 -8.45 -7.70
CA LYS A 414 0.75 -8.87 -6.79
C LYS A 414 0.36 -8.69 -5.31
N TYR A 415 -0.35 -7.62 -4.95
CA TYR A 415 -0.88 -7.43 -3.59
C TYR A 415 -1.79 -8.59 -3.19
N MET A 416 -2.75 -8.96 -4.05
CA MET A 416 -3.65 -10.09 -3.79
C MET A 416 -2.88 -11.41 -3.63
N VAL A 417 -1.79 -11.61 -4.38
CA VAL A 417 -0.96 -12.82 -4.24
C VAL A 417 -0.26 -12.84 -2.88
N ASP A 418 0.24 -11.72 -2.41
CA ASP A 418 0.98 -11.67 -1.14
C ASP A 418 0.05 -11.71 0.08
N GLU A 419 -1.13 -11.09 0.00
CA GLU A 419 -2.21 -11.23 1.00
C GLU A 419 -2.68 -12.69 1.10
N LEU A 420 -2.97 -13.33 -0.05
CA LEU A 420 -3.32 -14.75 -0.08
C LEU A 420 -2.23 -15.65 0.50
N LYS A 421 -0.94 -15.32 0.30
CA LYS A 421 0.16 -16.09 0.94
C LYS A 421 0.20 -15.87 2.45
N ALA A 422 -0.04 -14.65 2.93
CA ALA A 422 -0.07 -14.34 4.35
C ALA A 422 -1.20 -15.07 5.06
N GLU A 423 -2.43 -14.99 4.52
CA GLU A 423 -3.59 -15.75 5.02
C GLU A 423 -3.33 -17.26 5.01
N ASN A 424 -2.74 -17.79 3.93
CA ASN A 424 -2.37 -19.22 3.87
C ASN A 424 -1.33 -19.61 4.93
N LYS A 425 -0.41 -18.72 5.30
CA LYS A 425 0.60 -18.98 6.33
C LYS A 425 -0.04 -18.98 7.72
N GLU A 426 -0.95 -18.05 8.00
CA GLU A 426 -1.71 -17.97 9.24
C GLU A 426 -2.60 -19.20 9.43
N LEU A 427 -3.41 -19.54 8.41
CA LEU A 427 -4.22 -20.75 8.41
C LEU A 427 -3.40 -22.03 8.58
N ARG A 428 -2.16 -22.07 8.09
CA ARG A 428 -1.23 -23.19 8.33
C ARG A 428 -0.75 -23.23 9.78
N GLY A 429 -0.50 -22.07 10.38
CA GLY A 429 -0.15 -21.95 11.80
C GLY A 429 -1.28 -22.47 12.69
N GLU A 430 -2.49 -21.95 12.51
CA GLU A 430 -3.69 -22.39 13.25
C GLU A 430 -3.95 -23.89 13.07
N ASN A 431 -3.85 -24.41 11.84
CA ASN A 431 -3.99 -25.85 11.59
C ASN A 431 -2.91 -26.69 12.31
N THR A 432 -1.70 -26.17 12.47
CA THR A 432 -0.63 -26.87 13.18
C THR A 432 -0.92 -26.90 14.69
N GLU A 433 -1.39 -25.78 15.23
CA GLU A 433 -1.79 -25.69 16.65
C GLU A 433 -3.00 -26.59 16.96
N LEU A 434 -4.02 -26.58 16.10
CA LEU A 434 -5.19 -27.45 16.22
C LEU A 434 -4.81 -28.93 16.14
N LYS A 435 -3.89 -29.30 15.23
CA LYS A 435 -3.36 -30.67 15.18
C LYS A 435 -2.65 -31.05 16.47
N GLY A 436 -1.83 -30.15 17.03
CA GLY A 436 -1.16 -30.38 18.32
C GLY A 436 -2.14 -30.63 19.45
N LYS A 437 -3.18 -29.79 19.57
CA LYS A 437 -4.26 -29.97 20.55
C LYS A 437 -5.01 -31.29 20.36
N ASN A 438 -5.27 -31.68 19.10
CA ASN A 438 -5.97 -32.94 18.81
C ASN A 438 -5.13 -34.16 19.20
N THR A 439 -3.82 -34.15 18.94
CA THR A 439 -2.92 -35.22 19.36
C THR A 439 -2.83 -35.33 20.89
N GLN A 440 -2.82 -34.19 21.60
CA GLN A 440 -2.83 -34.19 23.06
C GLN A 440 -4.14 -34.81 23.61
N LEU A 441 -5.29 -34.39 23.09
CA LEU A 441 -6.58 -34.96 23.47
C LEU A 441 -6.69 -36.46 23.17
N GLU A 442 -6.14 -36.92 22.04
CA GLU A 442 -6.05 -38.35 21.73
C GLU A 442 -5.23 -39.11 22.78
N GLY A 443 -4.10 -38.54 23.23
CA GLY A 443 -3.27 -39.08 24.31
C GLY A 443 -4.01 -39.18 25.64
N GLU A 444 -4.63 -38.10 26.09
CA GLU A 444 -5.43 -38.07 27.32
C GLU A 444 -6.58 -39.09 27.26
N ASN A 445 -7.23 -39.23 26.11
CA ASN A 445 -8.31 -40.19 25.92
C ASN A 445 -7.81 -41.65 25.94
N THR A 446 -6.58 -41.92 25.48
CA THR A 446 -5.96 -43.25 25.63
C THR A 446 -5.59 -43.56 27.07
N GLU A 447 -5.09 -42.59 27.83
CA GLU A 447 -4.80 -42.77 29.27
C GLU A 447 -6.08 -43.02 30.07
N LEU A 448 -7.13 -42.22 29.83
CA LEU A 448 -8.43 -42.42 30.47
C LEU A 448 -9.00 -43.80 30.19
N LYS A 449 -8.89 -44.30 28.95
CA LYS A 449 -9.28 -45.68 28.61
C LYS A 449 -8.47 -46.70 29.40
N GLY A 450 -7.16 -46.51 29.54
CA GLY A 450 -6.29 -47.37 30.36
C GLY A 450 -6.72 -47.39 31.83
N MET A 451 -6.93 -46.22 32.43
CA MET A 451 -7.41 -46.09 33.82
C MET A 451 -8.77 -46.76 34.02
N ASN A 452 -9.67 -46.64 33.04
CA ASN A 452 -11.00 -47.24 33.11
C ASN A 452 -10.95 -48.78 33.05
N VAL A 453 -10.02 -49.35 32.27
CA VAL A 453 -9.77 -50.81 32.27
C VAL A 453 -9.24 -51.25 33.64
N GLU A 454 -8.26 -50.55 34.19
CA GLU A 454 -7.67 -50.90 35.49
C GLU A 454 -8.70 -50.79 36.63
N LEU A 455 -9.58 -49.79 36.58
CA LEU A 455 -10.67 -49.64 37.53
C LEU A 455 -11.67 -50.79 37.43
N ASN A 456 -12.04 -51.20 36.21
CA ASN A 456 -12.91 -52.34 35.99
C ASN A 456 -12.31 -53.65 36.54
N ASP A 457 -11.01 -53.88 36.33
CA ASP A 457 -10.31 -55.04 36.89
C ASP A 457 -10.36 -55.05 38.42
N LYS A 458 -10.16 -53.88 39.06
CA LYS A 458 -10.28 -53.72 40.52
C LYS A 458 -11.71 -53.99 41.02
N ILE A 459 -12.73 -53.53 40.28
CA ILE A 459 -14.14 -53.80 40.61
C ILE A 459 -14.42 -55.32 40.55
N ILE A 460 -13.94 -56.00 39.50
CA ILE A 460 -14.11 -57.45 39.36
C ILE A 460 -13.41 -58.20 40.50
N ASP A 461 -12.19 -57.81 40.88
CA ASP A 461 -11.46 -58.44 41.98
C ASP A 461 -12.15 -58.23 43.33
N PHE A 462 -12.68 -57.03 43.59
CA PHE A 462 -13.46 -56.75 44.78
C PHE A 462 -14.73 -57.61 44.86
N GLN A 463 -15.49 -57.70 43.75
CA GLN A 463 -16.68 -58.56 43.68
C GLN A 463 -16.34 -60.03 43.93
N LYS A 464 -15.23 -60.54 43.40
CA LYS A 464 -14.76 -61.92 43.66
C LYS A 464 -14.44 -62.14 45.13
N LYS A 465 -13.75 -61.20 45.78
CA LYS A 465 -13.44 -61.27 47.22
C LYS A 465 -14.69 -61.27 48.08
N GLN A 466 -15.67 -60.42 47.75
CA GLN A 466 -16.94 -60.36 48.46
C GLN A 466 -17.71 -61.69 48.33
N LEU A 467 -17.81 -62.24 47.12
CA LEU A 467 -18.39 -63.57 46.89
C LEU A 467 -17.69 -64.71 47.65
N GLN A 468 -16.37 -64.66 47.80
CA GLN A 468 -15.63 -65.65 48.59
C GLN A 468 -15.91 -65.51 50.08
N GLN A 469 -16.01 -64.27 50.58
CA GLN A 469 -16.32 -63.99 51.97
C GLN A 469 -17.74 -64.47 52.31
N ASP A 470 -18.74 -64.12 51.49
CA ASP A 470 -20.13 -64.58 51.64
C ASP A 470 -20.22 -66.11 51.66
N LYS A 471 -19.43 -66.79 50.82
CA LYS A 471 -19.35 -68.26 50.81
C LYS A 471 -18.79 -68.81 52.13
N LYS A 472 -17.73 -68.20 52.67
CA LYS A 472 -17.13 -68.63 53.93
C LYS A 472 -18.09 -68.42 55.10
N GLU A 473 -18.76 -67.28 55.16
CA GLU A 473 -19.75 -66.97 56.22
C GLU A 473 -20.91 -67.97 56.19
N LYS A 474 -21.45 -68.27 55.00
CA LYS A 474 -22.45 -69.33 54.82
C LYS A 474 -21.96 -70.71 55.27
N GLU A 475 -20.70 -71.04 54.98
CA GLU A 475 -20.10 -72.32 55.39
C GLU A 475 -19.94 -72.41 56.92
N VAL A 476 -19.56 -71.30 57.57
CA VAL A 476 -19.47 -71.20 59.04
C VAL A 476 -20.84 -71.43 59.67
N ILE A 477 -21.89 -70.76 59.16
CA ILE A 477 -23.28 -70.95 59.62
C ILE A 477 -23.71 -72.42 59.47
N LYS A 478 -23.42 -73.04 58.32
CA LYS A 478 -23.71 -74.47 58.09
C LYS A 478 -22.96 -75.39 59.06
N ASN A 479 -21.70 -75.08 59.38
CA ASN A 479 -20.90 -75.86 60.31
C ASN A 479 -21.36 -75.69 61.76
N MET A 480 -21.78 -74.48 62.17
CA MET A 480 -22.39 -74.24 63.48
C MET A 480 -23.69 -75.04 63.66
N TYR A 481 -24.54 -75.09 62.62
CA TYR A 481 -25.76 -75.90 62.65
C TYR A 481 -25.45 -77.41 62.73
N LYS A 482 -24.46 -77.91 61.98
CA LYS A 482 -23.97 -79.30 62.09
C LYS A 482 -23.41 -79.65 63.46
N ALA A 483 -22.96 -78.65 64.24
CA ALA A 483 -22.50 -78.82 65.61
C ALA A 483 -23.63 -78.74 66.66
N ASN A 484 -24.90 -78.84 66.23
CA ASN A 484 -26.13 -78.83 67.05
C ASN A 484 -26.46 -77.50 67.75
N LEU A 485 -25.99 -76.35 67.26
CA LEU A 485 -26.51 -75.06 67.71
C LEU A 485 -27.92 -74.82 67.13
N THR A 486 -28.84 -74.24 67.91
CA THR A 486 -30.17 -73.87 67.39
C THR A 486 -30.10 -72.61 66.51
N ILE A 487 -31.11 -72.38 65.68
CA ILE A 487 -31.15 -71.23 64.76
C ILE A 487 -31.05 -69.90 65.53
N GLU A 488 -31.67 -69.84 66.71
CA GLU A 488 -31.65 -68.66 67.60
C GLU A 488 -30.24 -68.42 68.18
N GLN A 489 -29.51 -69.48 68.53
CA GLN A 489 -28.14 -69.37 69.04
C GLN A 489 -27.15 -68.94 67.95
N ILE A 490 -27.35 -69.41 66.70
CA ILE A 490 -26.54 -68.99 65.57
C ILE A 490 -26.79 -67.51 65.24
N ALA A 491 -28.06 -67.06 65.26
CA ALA A 491 -28.42 -65.66 65.06
C ALA A 491 -27.80 -64.72 66.10
N GLU A 492 -27.72 -65.16 67.36
CA GLU A 492 -27.07 -64.38 68.43
C GLU A 492 -25.55 -64.29 68.25
N ILE A 493 -24.90 -65.35 67.72
CA ILE A 493 -23.44 -65.39 67.53
C ILE A 493 -23.00 -64.64 66.26
N THR A 494 -23.71 -64.79 65.15
CA THR A 494 -23.33 -64.17 63.87
C THR A 494 -23.94 -62.79 63.67
N GLY A 495 -25.03 -62.47 64.40
CA GLY A 495 -25.79 -61.24 64.22
C GLY A 495 -26.67 -61.24 62.97
N ASP A 496 -26.79 -62.37 62.26
CA ASP A 496 -27.60 -62.51 61.06
C ASP A 496 -29.09 -62.69 61.39
N ASP A 497 -29.95 -62.22 60.48
CA ASP A 497 -31.38 -62.43 60.59
C ASP A 497 -31.75 -63.93 60.56
N ILE A 498 -32.69 -64.34 61.41
CA ILE A 498 -33.20 -65.71 61.51
C ILE A 498 -33.66 -66.24 60.15
N GLU A 499 -34.28 -65.40 59.32
CA GLU A 499 -34.76 -65.78 57.99
C GLU A 499 -33.62 -65.99 56.98
N VAL A 500 -32.52 -65.24 57.13
CA VAL A 500 -31.28 -65.42 56.35
C VAL A 500 -30.61 -66.75 56.73
N ILE A 501 -30.50 -67.05 58.02
CA ILE A 501 -29.92 -68.31 58.52
C ILE A 501 -30.75 -69.51 58.06
N LYS A 502 -32.09 -69.43 58.15
CA LYS A 502 -33.01 -70.47 57.64
C LYS A 502 -32.80 -70.75 56.15
N ASN A 503 -32.60 -69.72 55.34
CA ASN A 503 -32.35 -69.85 53.90
C ASN A 503 -30.96 -70.40 53.57
N ILE A 504 -29.96 -70.20 54.43
CA ILE A 504 -28.59 -70.74 54.25
C ILE A 504 -28.51 -72.23 54.60
N ILE A 505 -29.29 -72.66 55.59
CA ILE A 505 -29.31 -74.04 56.10
C ILE A 505 -30.26 -74.95 55.31
N LYS A 506 -31.25 -74.37 54.62
CA LYS A 506 -32.10 -75.05 53.62
C LYS A 506 -31.25 -75.60 52.47
#